data_AF-A0A5J6LBA4-F1
#
_entry.id   AF-A0A5J6LBA4-F1
#
_cell.length_a   1.000
_cell.length_b   1.000
_cell.length_c   1.000
_cell.angle_alpha   90.00
_cell.angle_beta   90.00
_cell.angle_gamma   90.00
#
_symmetry.space_group_name_H-M   'P 1'
#
loop_
_entity.id
_entity.type
_entity.pdbx_description
1 polymer ?
#
loop_
_entity_poly.entity_id
_entity_poly.type
_entity_poly.pdbx_seq_one_letter_code
_entity_poly.pdbx_strand_id
1 'polypeptide(L)'
;MGFLVIYKGDAAGSVKIPDSDFENVTPPPRVYICPHCDLTFESLQLLQDHKILAHPLKRPYLMIHGSAVGSDTISLKQQLYRKDLAFENAEWVSLDEVAYDDPSEMLDALVANQSGRRVVKLSYQSYQVEVSLIFDLISDEELDAVERCFQEVFSGQELSSTKLRQFDTKLHEVKCANAYAGGLGCYVSGVMAKDRVRTSGLKFEEFNIKFGEALDALSHIDTELSKSIKFAILFSRNQFNRSMDISFLPQLSAVSRFMITGSFHEIDIDSGSEATLLPIDSITESLVMFCTKGESYRRSSVKSLENMIKTSSISLDDQHKVNFALMCHYLDVSENDKAMEYFRKVKHASTFKEVAAEKIGLFND
;
A
#
# COMPACT_ATOMS: atom_id res chain seq x y z
N MET A 1 -27.46 -54.15 18.31
CA MET A 1 -28.18 -55.44 18.33
C MET A 1 -29.27 -55.34 19.39
N GLY A 2 -30.52 -55.20 18.97
CA GLY A 2 -31.68 -55.24 19.86
C GLY A 2 -32.46 -56.53 19.62
N PHE A 3 -33.10 -57.04 20.69
CA PHE A 3 -34.29 -57.91 20.69
C PHE A 3 -34.91 -57.71 22.10
N LEU A 4 -36.00 -56.96 22.24
CA LEU A 4 -37.41 -57.35 22.07
C LEU A 4 -37.78 -58.62 22.85
N VAL A 5 -38.47 -58.43 23.98
CA VAL A 5 -39.37 -59.43 24.54
C VAL A 5 -40.73 -58.77 24.76
N ILE A 6 -41.74 -59.42 24.21
CA ILE A 6 -43.14 -59.05 24.08
C ILE A 6 -43.88 -59.46 25.35
N TYR A 7 -44.70 -58.58 25.92
CA TYR A 7 -45.80 -58.99 26.80
C TYR A 7 -47.13 -58.83 26.06
N LYS A 8 -47.83 -59.95 25.88
CA LYS A 8 -49.22 -60.03 25.44
C LYS A 8 -50.11 -60.20 26.67
N GLY A 9 -51.27 -59.53 26.66
CA GLY A 9 -52.49 -60.08 27.24
C GLY A 9 -53.17 -59.24 28.31
N ASP A 10 -53.98 -58.30 27.84
CA ASP A 10 -55.26 -57.81 28.36
C ASP A 10 -55.84 -58.43 29.64
N ALA A 11 -56.19 -57.56 30.60
CA ALA A 11 -57.38 -57.73 31.42
C ALA A 11 -58.00 -56.36 31.68
N ALA A 12 -59.17 -56.15 31.08
CA ALA A 12 -59.99 -54.96 31.19
C ALA A 12 -60.38 -54.68 32.66
N GLY A 13 -59.86 -53.59 33.21
CA GLY A 13 -60.34 -52.97 34.44
C GLY A 13 -60.55 -51.49 34.18
N SER A 14 -61.78 -51.10 33.83
CA SER A 14 -62.15 -49.68 33.77
C SER A 14 -62.14 -49.10 35.18
N VAL A 15 -61.03 -48.47 35.56
CA VAL A 15 -61.01 -47.59 36.74
C VAL A 15 -61.76 -46.32 36.33
N LYS A 16 -62.94 -46.10 36.91
CA LYS A 16 -63.63 -44.81 36.82
C LYS A 16 -62.79 -43.79 37.60
N ILE A 17 -62.06 -42.96 36.87
CA ILE A 17 -61.46 -41.74 37.41
C ILE A 17 -62.65 -40.84 37.78
N PRO A 18 -62.75 -40.31 39.01
CA PRO A 18 -63.77 -39.31 39.31
C PRO A 18 -63.48 -38.08 38.44
N ASP A 19 -64.50 -37.55 37.78
CA ASP A 19 -64.43 -36.25 37.13
C ASP A 19 -64.09 -35.20 38.19
N SER A 20 -62.79 -34.94 38.34
CA SER A 20 -62.30 -33.79 39.08
C SER A 20 -62.54 -32.58 38.20
N ASP A 21 -63.45 -31.72 38.64
CA ASP A 21 -63.66 -30.38 38.13
C ASP A 21 -62.33 -29.60 38.18
N PHE A 22 -61.48 -29.78 37.17
CA PHE A 22 -60.46 -28.81 36.84
C PHE A 22 -61.22 -27.63 36.21
N GLU A 23 -61.64 -26.70 37.06
CA GLU A 23 -61.93 -25.34 36.62
C GLU A 23 -60.85 -24.93 35.63
N ASN A 24 -61.26 -24.42 34.46
CA ASN A 24 -60.39 -23.90 33.42
C ASN A 24 -59.55 -22.73 33.98
N VAL A 25 -58.47 -23.04 34.70
CA VAL A 25 -57.44 -22.06 35.06
C VAL A 25 -56.69 -21.77 33.77
N THR A 26 -57.13 -20.72 33.08
CA THR A 26 -56.38 -20.18 31.96
C THR A 26 -55.00 -19.79 32.50
N PRO A 27 -53.89 -20.35 31.97
CA PRO A 27 -52.58 -19.98 32.45
C PRO A 27 -52.40 -18.46 32.28
N PRO A 28 -51.83 -17.77 33.26
CA PRO A 28 -51.65 -16.33 33.17
C PRO A 28 -50.89 -15.98 31.88
N PRO A 29 -51.26 -14.87 31.21
CA PRO A 29 -50.64 -14.49 29.96
C PRO A 29 -49.12 -14.39 30.14
N ARG A 30 -48.36 -14.94 29.20
CA ARG A 30 -46.89 -14.87 29.24
C ARG A 30 -46.47 -13.42 29.03
N VAL A 31 -45.90 -12.82 30.06
CA VAL A 31 -45.36 -11.46 30.01
C VAL A 31 -43.84 -11.52 29.80
N TYR A 32 -43.34 -10.76 28.83
CA TYR A 32 -41.93 -10.63 28.52
C TYR A 32 -41.41 -9.28 29.02
N ILE A 33 -40.44 -9.29 29.94
CA ILE A 33 -39.90 -8.07 30.56
C ILE A 33 -38.60 -7.67 29.85
N CYS A 34 -38.43 -6.38 29.56
CA CYS A 34 -37.15 -5.89 29.03
C CYS A 34 -36.06 -5.95 30.11
N PRO A 35 -34.85 -6.47 29.81
CA PRO A 35 -33.75 -6.47 30.77
C PRO A 35 -33.07 -5.10 30.93
N HIS A 36 -33.43 -4.11 30.11
CA HIS A 36 -32.78 -2.79 30.08
C HIS A 36 -33.72 -1.64 30.54
N CYS A 37 -35.01 -1.91 30.73
CA CYS A 37 -35.99 -0.96 31.24
C CYS A 37 -37.22 -1.68 31.81
N ASP A 38 -38.09 -0.96 32.52
CA ASP A 38 -39.25 -1.54 33.22
C ASP A 38 -40.47 -1.84 32.30
N LEU A 39 -40.27 -1.87 30.97
CA LEU A 39 -41.34 -2.16 30.01
C LEU A 39 -41.61 -3.66 29.86
N THR A 40 -42.88 -3.99 29.68
CA THR A 40 -43.38 -5.36 29.50
C THR A 40 -44.10 -5.53 28.17
N PHE A 41 -44.00 -6.73 27.60
CA PHE A 41 -44.49 -7.04 26.26
C PHE A 41 -45.29 -8.33 26.25
N GLU A 42 -46.30 -8.38 25.41
CA GLU A 42 -47.20 -9.54 25.25
C GLU A 42 -46.62 -10.63 24.35
N SER A 43 -45.54 -10.33 23.62
CA SER A 43 -44.85 -11.30 22.77
C SER A 43 -43.34 -11.07 22.75
N LEU A 44 -42.60 -12.15 22.46
CA LEU A 44 -41.15 -12.09 22.26
C LEU A 44 -40.75 -11.16 21.10
N GLN A 45 -41.56 -11.11 20.03
CA GLN A 45 -41.30 -10.27 18.87
C GLN A 45 -41.35 -8.78 19.23
N LEU A 46 -42.37 -8.35 19.98
CA LEU A 46 -42.48 -6.97 20.44
C LEU A 46 -41.34 -6.57 21.38
N LEU A 47 -40.89 -7.50 22.24
CA LEU A 47 -39.70 -7.28 23.06
C LEU A 47 -38.43 -7.13 22.19
N GLN A 48 -38.29 -7.92 21.12
CA GLN A 48 -37.15 -7.81 20.20
C GLN A 48 -37.16 -6.49 19.43
N ASP A 49 -38.30 -6.09 18.87
CA ASP A 49 -38.45 -4.83 18.14
C ASP A 49 -38.17 -3.63 19.06
N HIS A 50 -38.67 -3.68 20.30
CA HIS A 50 -38.34 -2.70 21.32
C HIS A 50 -36.84 -2.65 21.63
N LYS A 51 -36.17 -3.81 21.81
CA LYS A 51 -34.72 -3.85 22.05
C LYS A 51 -33.95 -3.20 20.90
N ILE A 52 -34.32 -3.45 19.66
CA ILE A 52 -33.64 -2.87 18.49
C ILE A 52 -33.83 -1.35 18.43
N LEU A 53 -35.05 -0.87 18.69
CA LEU A 53 -35.42 0.54 18.52
C LEU A 53 -35.04 1.42 19.72
N ALA A 54 -35.28 0.94 20.94
CA ALA A 54 -35.08 1.70 22.18
C ALA A 54 -33.72 1.44 22.83
N HIS A 55 -33.10 0.30 22.55
CA HIS A 55 -31.80 -0.09 23.08
C HIS A 55 -30.82 -0.49 21.96
N PRO A 56 -30.54 0.41 21.00
CA PRO A 56 -29.63 0.12 19.91
C PRO A 56 -28.28 -0.33 20.49
N LEU A 57 -27.86 -1.52 20.06
CA LEU A 57 -26.59 -2.14 20.44
C LEU A 57 -25.43 -1.29 19.91
N LYS A 58 -25.01 -0.31 20.70
CA LYS A 58 -23.78 0.43 20.47
C LYS A 58 -22.62 -0.42 20.97
N ARG A 59 -21.74 -0.81 20.06
CA ARG A 59 -20.53 -1.55 20.39
C ARG A 59 -19.38 -0.56 20.51
N PRO A 60 -18.52 -0.70 21.53
CA PRO A 60 -17.32 0.10 21.62
C PRO A 60 -16.30 -0.36 20.57
N TYR A 61 -15.67 0.58 19.87
CA TYR A 61 -14.64 0.28 18.88
C TYR A 61 -13.41 1.17 19.07
N LEU A 62 -12.23 0.56 18.89
CA LEU A 62 -11.01 1.29 18.60
C LEU A 62 -10.96 1.55 17.09
N MET A 63 -10.72 2.80 16.71
CA MET A 63 -10.52 3.22 15.34
C MET A 63 -9.03 3.47 15.10
N ILE A 64 -8.47 2.88 14.05
CA ILE A 64 -7.11 3.13 13.58
C ILE A 64 -7.19 3.63 12.14
N HIS A 65 -6.62 4.80 11.86
CA HIS A 65 -6.73 5.53 10.58
C HIS A 65 -8.17 5.66 10.06
N GLY A 66 -9.12 5.91 10.96
CA GLY A 66 -10.54 6.08 10.62
C GLY A 66 -11.28 4.79 10.27
N SER A 67 -10.65 3.62 10.46
CA SER A 67 -11.29 2.30 10.28
C SER A 67 -11.44 1.58 11.62
N ALA A 68 -12.60 0.96 11.84
CA ALA A 68 -12.84 0.18 13.04
C ALA A 68 -11.98 -1.08 13.05
N VAL A 69 -11.32 -1.34 14.18
CA VAL A 69 -10.59 -2.57 14.42
C VAL A 69 -11.59 -3.72 14.51
N GLY A 70 -11.61 -4.57 13.48
CA GLY A 70 -12.49 -5.73 13.41
C GLY A 70 -11.91 -7.01 14.00
N SER A 71 -10.61 -7.04 14.31
CA SER A 71 -9.88 -8.21 14.79
C SER A 71 -9.43 -8.04 16.24
N ASP A 72 -9.51 -9.12 17.02
CA ASP A 72 -9.05 -9.16 18.42
C ASP A 72 -7.53 -8.98 18.57
N THR A 73 -6.78 -9.18 17.49
CA THR A 73 -5.32 -8.94 17.44
C THR A 73 -4.91 -8.29 16.13
N ILE A 74 -4.10 -7.23 16.22
CA ILE A 74 -3.54 -6.49 15.09
C ILE A 74 -2.04 -6.31 15.29
N SER A 75 -1.24 -6.64 14.27
CA SER A 75 0.17 -6.27 14.21
C SER A 75 0.32 -4.94 13.49
N LEU A 76 1.02 -4.01 14.13
CA LEU A 76 1.29 -2.65 13.68
C LEU A 76 2.79 -2.54 13.39
N LYS A 77 3.11 -2.27 12.13
CA LYS A 77 4.50 -2.09 11.67
C LYS A 77 4.94 -0.64 11.63
N GLN A 78 4.02 0.28 11.91
CA GLN A 78 4.22 1.71 11.84
C GLN A 78 3.85 2.37 13.16
N GLN A 79 4.52 3.47 13.44
CA GLN A 79 4.21 4.29 14.58
C GLN A 79 2.84 4.96 14.37
N LEU A 80 1.99 4.87 15.38
CA LEU A 80 0.70 5.52 15.45
C LEU A 80 0.86 6.93 16.03
N TYR A 81 0.13 7.89 15.47
CA TYR A 81 0.01 9.23 16.04
C TYR A 81 -1.38 9.43 16.64
N ARG A 82 -1.50 10.43 17.50
CA ARG A 82 -2.77 10.74 18.19
C ARG A 82 -3.95 10.97 17.22
N LYS A 83 -3.67 11.53 16.04
CA LYS A 83 -4.64 11.77 14.96
C LYS A 83 -5.16 10.48 14.30
N ASP A 84 -4.42 9.39 14.40
CA ASP A 84 -4.76 8.12 13.78
C ASP A 84 -5.71 7.29 14.64
N LEU A 85 -5.91 7.72 15.89
CA LEU A 85 -6.63 6.95 16.91
C LEU A 85 -7.87 7.68 17.39
N ALA A 86 -8.96 6.93 17.48
CA ALA A 86 -10.19 7.38 18.10
C ALA A 86 -10.92 6.21 18.75
N PHE A 87 -11.79 6.53 19.69
CA PHE A 87 -12.77 5.58 20.22
C PHE A 87 -14.16 5.98 19.76
N GLU A 88 -14.98 4.97 19.45
CA GLU A 88 -16.41 5.16 19.25
C GLU A 88 -17.19 4.33 20.26
N ASN A 89 -18.22 4.94 20.84
CA ASN A 89 -19.13 4.32 21.81
C ASN A 89 -18.41 3.60 22.97
N ALA A 90 -17.34 4.15 23.51
CA ALA A 90 -16.67 3.62 24.70
C ALA A 90 -16.94 4.52 25.91
N GLU A 91 -17.45 3.95 27.00
CA GLU A 91 -17.67 4.63 28.28
C GLU A 91 -16.48 4.46 29.22
N TRP A 92 -15.80 3.31 29.13
CA TRP A 92 -14.60 3.04 29.91
C TRP A 92 -13.55 2.41 29.03
N VAL A 93 -12.30 2.80 29.29
CA VAL A 93 -11.15 2.32 28.55
C VAL A 93 -10.01 1.94 29.49
N SER A 94 -9.26 0.92 29.10
CA SER A 94 -8.00 0.58 29.75
C SER A 94 -6.93 0.17 28.76
N LEU A 95 -5.69 0.36 29.18
CA LEU A 95 -4.49 -0.05 28.47
C LEU A 95 -3.61 -0.86 29.42
N ASP A 96 -3.34 -2.12 29.07
CA ASP A 96 -2.60 -3.10 29.89
C ASP A 96 -3.07 -3.15 31.35
N GLU A 97 -4.37 -3.30 31.56
CA GLU A 97 -5.03 -3.33 32.89
C GLU A 97 -5.05 -1.98 33.63
N VAL A 98 -4.46 -0.91 33.10
CA VAL A 98 -4.56 0.44 33.67
C VAL A 98 -5.81 1.12 33.12
N ALA A 99 -6.77 1.42 34.00
CA ALA A 99 -7.98 2.17 33.67
C ALA A 99 -7.70 3.67 33.52
N TYR A 100 -8.38 4.31 32.58
CA TYR A 100 -8.30 5.76 32.39
C TYR A 100 -9.70 6.36 32.45
N ASP A 101 -9.83 7.50 33.15
CA ASP A 101 -11.09 8.24 33.23
C ASP A 101 -11.34 9.08 31.97
N ASP A 102 -10.28 9.64 31.38
CA ASP A 102 -10.33 10.31 30.07
C ASP A 102 -9.75 9.38 28.97
N PRO A 103 -10.57 8.99 27.97
CA PRO A 103 -10.07 8.21 26.85
C PRO A 103 -8.94 8.89 26.05
N SER A 104 -8.85 10.22 26.06
CA SER A 104 -7.76 10.93 25.39
C SER A 104 -6.40 10.67 26.06
N GLU A 105 -6.36 10.63 27.39
CA GLU A 105 -5.14 10.32 28.15
C GLU A 105 -4.66 8.89 27.87
N MET A 106 -5.59 7.95 27.69
CA MET A 106 -5.23 6.58 27.31
C MET A 106 -4.61 6.52 25.91
N LEU A 107 -5.16 7.25 24.95
CA LEU A 107 -4.59 7.35 23.60
C LEU A 107 -3.20 7.99 23.63
N ASP A 108 -2.99 9.02 24.44
CA ASP A 108 -1.68 9.65 24.62
C ASP A 108 -0.69 8.65 25.25
N ALA A 109 -1.11 7.87 26.25
CA ALA A 109 -0.29 6.82 26.86
C ALA A 109 0.05 5.66 25.89
N LEU A 110 -0.89 5.31 24.98
CA LEU A 110 -0.64 4.34 23.92
C LEU A 110 0.37 4.87 22.91
N VAL A 111 0.23 6.13 22.48
CA VAL A 111 1.17 6.77 21.55
C VAL A 111 2.56 6.94 22.16
N ALA A 112 2.65 7.22 23.46
CA ALA A 112 3.91 7.40 24.18
C ALA A 112 4.72 6.10 24.31
N ASN A 113 4.08 4.93 24.25
CA ASN A 113 4.77 3.65 24.41
C ASN A 113 4.26 2.60 23.42
N GLN A 114 4.93 2.52 22.27
CA GLN A 114 4.52 1.67 21.16
C GLN A 114 5.47 0.49 21.00
N SER A 115 5.64 -0.29 22.07
CA SER A 115 6.56 -1.41 22.09
C SER A 115 5.88 -2.70 22.53
N GLY A 116 6.21 -3.79 21.83
CA GLY A 116 5.70 -5.13 22.13
C GLY A 116 4.19 -5.25 22.00
N ARG A 117 3.59 -6.12 22.81
CA ARG A 117 2.14 -6.31 22.86
C ARG A 117 1.51 -5.35 23.86
N ARG A 118 0.56 -4.55 23.40
CA ARG A 118 -0.31 -3.69 24.21
C ARG A 118 -1.74 -4.19 24.13
N VAL A 119 -2.48 -4.21 25.23
CA VAL A 119 -3.87 -4.68 25.27
C VAL A 119 -4.78 -3.51 25.59
N VAL A 120 -5.69 -3.19 24.67
CA VAL A 120 -6.72 -2.17 24.82
C VAL A 120 -8.03 -2.86 25.15
N LYS A 121 -8.65 -2.53 26.28
CA LYS A 121 -10.01 -2.97 26.61
C LYS A 121 -10.95 -1.78 26.59
N LEU A 122 -12.07 -1.95 25.92
CA LEU A 122 -13.13 -0.95 25.81
C LEU A 122 -14.42 -1.56 26.35
N SER A 123 -15.22 -0.75 27.03
CA SER A 123 -16.54 -1.18 27.45
C SER A 123 -17.60 -0.11 27.21
N TYR A 124 -18.81 -0.60 26.98
CA TYR A 124 -20.02 0.19 26.86
C TYR A 124 -21.16 -0.62 27.45
N GLN A 125 -21.77 -0.14 28.53
CA GLN A 125 -22.80 -0.89 29.28
C GLN A 125 -22.31 -2.31 29.63
N SER A 126 -22.99 -3.35 29.13
CA SER A 126 -22.65 -4.75 29.37
C SER A 126 -21.68 -5.35 28.33
N TYR A 127 -21.31 -4.59 27.30
CA TYR A 127 -20.43 -5.08 26.23
C TYR A 127 -18.97 -4.68 26.50
N GLN A 128 -18.08 -5.65 26.34
CA GLN A 128 -16.64 -5.46 26.44
C GLN A 128 -15.96 -5.97 25.17
N VAL A 129 -14.97 -5.23 24.71
CA VAL A 129 -14.12 -5.59 23.57
C VAL A 129 -12.67 -5.47 24.02
N GLU A 130 -11.88 -6.49 23.72
CA GLU A 130 -10.45 -6.51 23.95
C GLU A 130 -9.73 -6.57 22.61
N VAL A 131 -8.74 -5.69 22.42
CA VAL A 131 -7.92 -5.60 21.23
C VAL A 131 -6.45 -5.68 21.64
N SER A 132 -5.75 -6.68 21.13
CA SER A 132 -4.30 -6.81 21.28
C SER A 132 -3.58 -6.14 20.11
N LEU A 133 -2.82 -5.10 20.40
CA LEU A 133 -1.96 -4.39 19.46
C LEU A 133 -0.52 -4.92 19.61
N ILE A 134 0.06 -5.47 18.56
CA ILE A 134 1.45 -5.94 18.53
C ILE A 134 2.26 -4.92 17.74
N PHE A 135 3.12 -4.17 18.41
CA PHE A 135 3.99 -3.19 17.79
C PHE A 135 5.29 -3.85 17.32
N ASP A 136 5.29 -4.24 16.04
CA ASP A 136 6.45 -4.75 15.31
C ASP A 136 7.09 -3.60 14.52
N LEU A 137 7.46 -2.53 15.23
CA LEU A 137 8.07 -1.35 14.60
C LEU A 137 9.44 -1.73 14.03
N ILE A 138 9.72 -1.24 12.83
CA ILE A 138 11.02 -1.42 12.20
C ILE A 138 12.03 -0.54 12.93
N SER A 139 13.13 -1.11 13.40
CA SER A 139 14.20 -0.33 14.02
C SER A 139 15.09 0.33 12.95
N ASP A 140 15.74 1.43 13.32
CA ASP A 140 16.68 2.12 12.42
C ASP A 140 17.84 1.18 12.03
N GLU A 141 18.29 0.31 12.93
CA GLU A 141 19.34 -0.68 12.64
C GLU A 141 18.89 -1.73 11.62
N GLU A 142 17.63 -2.19 11.70
CA GLU A 142 17.06 -3.10 10.70
C GLU A 142 16.91 -2.41 9.34
N LEU A 143 16.47 -1.15 9.30
CA LEU A 143 16.42 -0.36 8.06
C LEU A 143 17.81 -0.22 7.45
N ASP A 144 18.79 0.24 8.23
CA ASP A 144 20.17 0.41 7.78
C ASP A 144 20.79 -0.90 7.28
N ALA A 145 20.49 -2.03 7.94
CA ALA A 145 20.95 -3.35 7.51
C ALA A 145 20.37 -3.74 6.14
N VAL A 146 19.07 -3.50 5.93
CA VAL A 146 18.41 -3.77 4.65
C VAL A 146 19.00 -2.89 3.54
N GLU A 147 19.17 -1.60 3.77
CA GLU A 147 19.69 -0.66 2.76
C GLU A 147 21.15 -0.95 2.41
N ARG A 148 21.99 -1.24 3.39
CA ARG A 148 23.39 -1.65 3.16
C ARG A 148 23.45 -2.94 2.35
N CYS A 149 22.63 -3.93 2.70
CA CYS A 149 22.54 -5.18 1.94
C CYS A 149 22.07 -4.93 0.50
N PHE A 150 21.11 -4.03 0.29
CA PHE A 150 20.64 -3.65 -1.04
C PHE A 150 21.77 -3.07 -1.88
N GLN A 151 22.50 -2.09 -1.33
CA GLN A 151 23.64 -1.48 -2.01
C GLN A 151 24.75 -2.50 -2.32
N GLU A 152 25.11 -3.35 -1.38
CA GLU A 152 26.12 -4.39 -1.58
C GLU A 152 25.77 -5.37 -2.72
N VAL A 153 24.49 -5.75 -2.83
CA VAL A 153 24.06 -6.75 -3.81
C VAL A 153 23.81 -6.12 -5.20
N PHE A 154 23.29 -4.89 -5.25
CA PHE A 154 22.79 -4.26 -6.48
C PHE A 154 23.62 -3.09 -7.02
N SER A 155 24.71 -2.68 -6.37
CA SER A 155 25.62 -1.62 -6.85
C SER A 155 26.36 -1.91 -8.17
N GLY A 156 26.09 -3.02 -8.86
CA GLY A 156 26.70 -3.38 -10.14
C GLY A 156 25.67 -3.55 -11.26
N GLN A 157 26.07 -3.31 -12.51
CA GLN A 157 25.17 -3.18 -13.65
C GLN A 157 24.35 -4.44 -14.01
N GLU A 158 24.85 -5.64 -13.75
CA GLU A 158 24.14 -6.86 -14.17
C GLU A 158 23.16 -7.33 -13.07
N LEU A 159 21.86 -7.16 -13.32
CA LEU A 159 20.79 -7.72 -12.49
C LEU A 159 20.53 -9.18 -12.86
N SER A 160 20.31 -10.02 -11.86
CA SER A 160 19.98 -11.44 -12.06
C SER A 160 19.13 -11.99 -10.93
N SER A 161 18.42 -13.08 -11.19
CA SER A 161 17.65 -13.77 -10.14
C SER A 161 18.54 -14.37 -9.05
N THR A 162 19.82 -14.64 -9.33
CA THR A 162 20.81 -15.05 -8.33
C THR A 162 21.06 -13.94 -7.31
N LYS A 163 21.18 -12.68 -7.76
CA LYS A 163 21.34 -11.53 -6.86
C LYS A 163 20.10 -11.30 -5.99
N LEU A 164 18.89 -11.42 -6.57
CA LEU A 164 17.65 -11.38 -5.79
C LEU A 164 17.63 -12.44 -4.68
N ARG A 165 17.96 -13.70 -5.02
CA ARG A 165 18.03 -14.78 -4.01
C ARG A 165 19.10 -14.50 -2.94
N GLN A 166 20.24 -13.92 -3.33
CA GLN A 166 21.29 -13.54 -2.39
C GLN A 166 20.80 -12.45 -1.42
N PHE A 167 20.07 -11.46 -1.93
CA PHE A 167 19.45 -10.42 -1.12
C PHE A 167 18.44 -11.00 -0.12
N ASP A 168 17.53 -11.86 -0.58
CA ASP A 168 16.55 -12.53 0.28
C ASP A 168 17.22 -13.40 1.35
N THR A 169 18.30 -14.10 0.99
CA THR A 169 19.04 -14.98 1.92
C THR A 169 19.76 -14.16 3.00
N LYS A 170 20.39 -13.03 2.63
CA LYS A 170 21.08 -12.14 3.59
C LYS A 170 20.13 -11.51 4.61
N LEU A 171 18.86 -11.31 4.24
CA LEU A 171 17.87 -10.63 5.07
C LEU A 171 16.88 -11.57 5.77
N HIS A 172 17.11 -12.88 5.74
CA HIS A 172 16.23 -13.88 6.35
C HIS A 172 16.01 -13.67 7.86
N GLU A 173 16.99 -13.08 8.57
CA GLU A 173 16.89 -12.81 10.01
C GLU A 173 16.15 -11.51 10.35
N VAL A 174 15.91 -10.64 9.37
CA VAL A 174 15.22 -9.35 9.56
C VAL A 174 13.71 -9.59 9.62
N LYS A 175 13.08 -9.22 10.73
CA LYS A 175 11.67 -9.57 10.99
C LYS A 175 10.73 -8.44 10.65
N CYS A 176 10.91 -7.27 11.26
CA CYS A 176 9.98 -6.16 11.09
C CYS A 176 10.14 -5.52 9.70
N ALA A 177 11.38 -5.42 9.21
CA ALA A 177 11.67 -4.86 7.88
C ALA A 177 11.46 -5.83 6.70
N ASN A 178 10.91 -7.03 6.90
CA ASN A 178 10.70 -8.00 5.81
C ASN A 178 9.79 -7.43 4.69
N ALA A 179 8.75 -6.67 5.07
CA ALA A 179 7.90 -6.00 4.08
C ALA A 179 8.68 -4.96 3.26
N TYR A 180 9.58 -4.21 3.91
CA TYR A 180 10.46 -3.25 3.25
C TYR A 180 11.41 -3.95 2.28
N ALA A 181 12.13 -4.96 2.75
CA ALA A 181 13.03 -5.78 1.93
C ALA A 181 12.30 -6.40 0.73
N GLY A 182 11.11 -6.96 0.95
CA GLY A 182 10.25 -7.48 -0.12
C GLY A 182 9.87 -6.41 -1.14
N GLY A 183 9.56 -5.18 -0.69
CA GLY A 183 9.31 -4.03 -1.56
C GLY A 183 10.51 -3.66 -2.44
N LEU A 184 11.72 -3.63 -1.87
CA LEU A 184 12.96 -3.42 -2.62
C LEU A 184 13.20 -4.54 -3.66
N GLY A 185 12.95 -5.80 -3.28
CA GLY A 185 13.02 -6.94 -4.19
C GLY A 185 12.00 -6.86 -5.33
N CYS A 186 10.78 -6.39 -5.05
CA CYS A 186 9.75 -6.13 -6.06
C CYS A 186 10.19 -5.03 -7.03
N TYR A 187 10.81 -3.94 -6.54
CA TYR A 187 11.37 -2.91 -7.41
C TYR A 187 12.40 -3.48 -8.39
N VAL A 188 13.42 -4.20 -7.89
CA VAL A 188 14.46 -4.79 -8.73
C VAL A 188 13.87 -5.80 -9.73
N SER A 189 12.91 -6.61 -9.28
CA SER A 189 12.18 -7.54 -10.15
C SER A 189 11.43 -6.81 -11.27
N GLY A 190 10.83 -5.66 -10.96
CA GLY A 190 10.19 -4.78 -11.94
C GLY A 190 11.17 -4.22 -12.97
N VAL A 191 12.35 -3.76 -12.53
CA VAL A 191 13.43 -3.32 -13.45
C VAL A 191 13.87 -4.47 -14.35
N MET A 192 14.11 -5.66 -13.79
CA MET A 192 14.48 -6.85 -14.56
C MET A 192 13.41 -7.28 -15.58
N ALA A 193 12.14 -7.20 -15.22
CA ALA A 193 11.02 -7.47 -16.13
C ALA A 193 10.97 -6.45 -17.28
N LYS A 194 11.19 -5.17 -16.97
CA LYS A 194 11.22 -4.08 -17.95
C LYS A 194 12.38 -4.25 -18.95
N ASP A 195 13.56 -4.64 -18.48
CA ASP A 195 14.73 -4.95 -19.32
C ASP A 195 14.67 -6.36 -19.96
N ARG A 196 13.61 -7.13 -19.71
CA ARG A 196 13.40 -8.50 -20.23
C ARG A 196 14.57 -9.43 -19.91
N VAL A 197 15.13 -9.28 -18.71
CA VAL A 197 16.20 -10.15 -18.22
C VAL A 197 15.68 -11.59 -18.20
N ARG A 198 16.30 -12.47 -19.00
CA ARG A 198 15.83 -13.85 -19.22
C ARG A 198 15.71 -14.66 -17.93
N THR A 199 16.54 -14.36 -16.94
CA THR A 199 16.61 -15.06 -15.66
C THR A 199 15.56 -14.60 -14.65
N SER A 200 14.80 -13.53 -14.94
CA SER A 200 13.76 -13.00 -14.05
C SER A 200 12.58 -13.96 -13.87
N GLY A 201 12.26 -14.75 -14.90
CA GLY A 201 11.04 -15.55 -14.95
C GLY A 201 9.75 -14.72 -15.11
N LEU A 202 9.86 -13.40 -15.26
CA LEU A 202 8.74 -12.47 -15.40
C LEU A 202 8.58 -12.04 -16.86
N LYS A 203 7.33 -11.80 -17.27
CA LYS A 203 7.00 -11.15 -18.53
C LYS A 203 7.18 -9.65 -18.42
N PHE A 204 7.33 -8.99 -19.58
CA PHE A 204 7.47 -7.54 -19.66
C PHE A 204 6.30 -6.85 -18.93
N GLU A 205 5.06 -7.23 -19.21
CA GLU A 205 3.86 -6.56 -18.68
C GLU A 205 3.75 -6.60 -17.14
N GLU A 206 4.43 -7.55 -16.50
CA GLU A 206 4.42 -7.72 -15.04
C GLU A 206 5.25 -6.67 -14.30
N PHE A 207 6.09 -5.88 -15.02
CA PHE A 207 6.89 -4.81 -14.39
C PHE A 207 5.99 -3.83 -13.61
N ASN A 208 4.81 -3.51 -14.16
CA ASN A 208 3.90 -2.53 -13.57
C ASN A 208 3.25 -3.03 -12.29
N ILE A 209 3.00 -4.34 -12.20
CA ILE A 209 2.47 -4.99 -10.99
C ILE A 209 3.54 -4.92 -9.90
N LYS A 210 4.78 -5.31 -10.23
CA LYS A 210 5.91 -5.30 -9.30
C LYS A 210 6.25 -3.89 -8.79
N PHE A 211 6.14 -2.88 -9.64
CA PHE A 211 6.26 -1.49 -9.21
C PHE A 211 5.11 -1.03 -8.30
N GLY A 212 3.89 -1.53 -8.51
CA GLY A 212 2.77 -1.28 -7.58
C GLY A 212 3.04 -1.88 -6.20
N GLU A 213 3.40 -3.17 -6.16
CA GLU A 213 3.76 -3.89 -4.93
C GLU A 213 4.91 -3.19 -4.18
N ALA A 214 5.92 -2.70 -4.91
CA ALA A 214 7.01 -1.93 -4.34
C ALA A 214 6.51 -0.61 -3.72
N LEU A 215 5.69 0.17 -4.43
CA LEU A 215 5.15 1.43 -3.90
C LEU A 215 4.32 1.22 -2.63
N ASP A 216 3.50 0.17 -2.60
CA ASP A 216 2.66 -0.16 -1.44
C ASP A 216 3.53 -0.51 -0.22
N ALA A 217 4.55 -1.36 -0.41
CA ALA A 217 5.48 -1.74 0.65
C ALA A 217 6.34 -0.58 1.16
N LEU A 218 6.67 0.37 0.27
CA LEU A 218 7.51 1.52 0.60
C LEU A 218 6.70 2.70 1.16
N SER A 219 5.38 2.70 1.03
CA SER A 219 4.49 3.84 1.29
C SER A 219 4.77 4.57 2.62
N HIS A 220 4.99 3.82 3.70
CA HIS A 220 5.17 4.34 5.07
C HIS A 220 6.64 4.54 5.48
N ILE A 221 7.59 4.26 4.60
CA ILE A 221 9.03 4.33 4.89
C ILE A 221 9.62 5.57 4.23
N ASP A 222 10.23 6.44 5.03
CA ASP A 222 10.73 7.76 4.62
C ASP A 222 12.26 7.86 4.57
N THR A 223 12.93 6.78 4.20
CA THR A 223 14.38 6.78 3.96
C THR A 223 14.72 7.36 2.58
N GLU A 224 15.97 7.81 2.40
CA GLU A 224 16.44 8.36 1.12
C GLU A 224 16.38 7.31 -0.02
N LEU A 225 16.69 6.03 0.29
CA LEU A 225 16.55 4.95 -0.69
C LEU A 225 15.08 4.72 -1.08
N SER A 226 14.17 4.69 -0.11
CA SER A 226 12.72 4.54 -0.35
C SER A 226 12.20 5.68 -1.24
N LYS A 227 12.55 6.94 -0.92
CA LYS A 227 12.21 8.12 -1.74
C LYS A 227 12.75 7.99 -3.17
N SER A 228 14.00 7.57 -3.31
CA SER A 228 14.67 7.39 -4.60
C SER A 228 14.01 6.32 -5.46
N ILE A 229 13.63 5.19 -4.87
CA ILE A 229 12.92 4.12 -5.57
C ILE A 229 11.51 4.56 -5.98
N LYS A 230 10.77 5.20 -5.06
CA LYS A 230 9.44 5.78 -5.38
C LYS A 230 9.57 6.71 -6.58
N PHE A 231 10.58 7.59 -6.60
CA PHE A 231 10.81 8.50 -7.71
C PHE A 231 11.18 7.79 -9.02
N ALA A 232 12.04 6.77 -8.98
CA ALA A 232 12.37 5.98 -10.16
C ALA A 232 11.13 5.28 -10.76
N ILE A 233 10.26 4.74 -9.90
CA ILE A 233 9.00 4.13 -10.32
C ILE A 233 8.06 5.17 -10.93
N LEU A 234 7.89 6.33 -10.28
CA LEU A 234 7.03 7.41 -10.77
C LEU A 234 7.54 7.97 -12.11
N PHE A 235 8.86 8.12 -12.26
CA PHE A 235 9.49 8.47 -13.53
C PHE A 235 9.19 7.42 -14.61
N SER A 236 9.29 6.13 -14.26
CA SER A 236 8.97 5.03 -15.18
C SER A 236 7.52 5.11 -15.67
N ARG A 237 6.60 5.55 -14.80
CA ARG A 237 5.16 5.73 -15.07
C ARG A 237 4.75 7.10 -15.62
N ASN A 238 5.69 7.93 -16.10
CA ASN A 238 5.38 9.27 -16.62
C ASN A 238 4.68 10.21 -15.60
N GLN A 239 4.93 10.01 -14.31
CA GLN A 239 4.37 10.84 -13.23
C GLN A 239 5.46 11.80 -12.72
N PHE A 240 5.64 12.92 -13.42
CA PHE A 240 6.64 13.92 -13.08
C PHE A 240 6.05 14.99 -12.17
N ASN A 241 6.81 15.42 -11.16
CA ASN A 241 6.42 16.51 -10.27
C ASN A 241 7.61 17.46 -10.07
N ARG A 242 7.36 18.78 -10.14
CA ARG A 242 8.38 19.81 -9.89
C ARG A 242 8.96 19.76 -8.48
N SER A 243 8.23 19.21 -7.51
CA SER A 243 8.70 19.05 -6.13
C SER A 243 9.54 17.78 -5.91
N MET A 244 9.68 16.90 -6.90
CA MET A 244 10.52 15.70 -6.82
C MET A 244 11.96 16.02 -7.26
N ASP A 245 12.63 16.92 -6.53
CA ASP A 245 14.08 17.05 -6.63
C ASP A 245 14.70 16.16 -5.54
N ILE A 246 15.27 15.02 -5.96
CA ILE A 246 15.91 14.07 -5.04
C ILE A 246 17.41 14.22 -5.20
N SER A 247 18.05 14.76 -4.16
CA SER A 247 19.51 14.97 -4.08
C SER A 247 20.29 13.67 -4.29
N PHE A 248 19.69 12.53 -3.95
CA PHE A 248 20.29 11.20 -4.05
C PHE A 248 20.33 10.64 -5.49
N LEU A 249 19.51 11.18 -6.41
CA LEU A 249 19.47 10.80 -7.83
C LEU A 249 19.53 12.04 -8.73
N PRO A 250 20.60 12.85 -8.67
CA PRO A 250 20.65 14.16 -9.33
C PRO A 250 20.46 14.05 -10.85
N GLN A 251 20.99 12.98 -11.46
CA GLN A 251 20.86 12.70 -12.89
C GLN A 251 19.40 12.42 -13.30
N LEU A 252 18.64 11.69 -12.47
CA LEU A 252 17.24 11.40 -12.76
C LEU A 252 16.35 12.62 -12.48
N SER A 253 16.68 13.40 -11.44
CA SER A 253 16.04 14.69 -11.15
C SER A 253 16.21 15.67 -12.33
N ALA A 254 17.39 15.70 -12.95
CA ALA A 254 17.67 16.50 -14.14
C ALA A 254 16.80 16.10 -15.34
N VAL A 255 16.70 14.80 -15.60
CA VAL A 255 15.88 14.28 -16.70
C VAL A 255 14.41 14.50 -16.43
N SER A 256 13.95 14.33 -15.19
CA SER A 256 12.58 14.65 -14.78
C SER A 256 12.27 16.14 -15.02
N ARG A 257 13.19 17.04 -14.66
CA ARG A 257 13.09 18.48 -14.97
C ARG A 257 13.06 18.73 -16.49
N PHE A 258 13.87 18.01 -17.26
CA PHE A 258 13.81 18.05 -18.73
C PHE A 258 12.43 17.60 -19.23
N MET A 259 11.86 16.51 -18.71
CA MET A 259 10.53 16.02 -19.12
C MET A 259 9.41 17.03 -18.83
N ILE A 260 9.58 17.89 -17.82
CA ILE A 260 8.63 18.95 -17.47
C ILE A 260 8.84 20.22 -18.30
N THR A 261 10.08 20.53 -18.69
CA THR A 261 10.45 21.84 -19.27
C THR A 261 10.86 21.80 -20.74
N GLY A 262 11.14 20.62 -21.28
CA GLY A 262 11.72 20.42 -22.61
C GLY A 262 13.05 21.14 -22.82
N SER A 263 13.82 21.40 -21.76
CA SER A 263 15.07 22.18 -21.83
C SER A 263 16.23 21.36 -21.27
N PHE A 264 17.30 21.19 -22.05
CA PHE A 264 18.46 20.40 -21.62
C PHE A 264 19.26 21.15 -20.55
N HIS A 265 19.70 20.41 -19.54
CA HIS A 265 20.53 20.93 -18.46
C HIS A 265 21.72 19.98 -18.32
N GLU A 266 22.89 20.47 -18.71
CA GLU A 266 24.12 19.69 -18.58
C GLU A 266 24.51 19.62 -17.10
N ILE A 267 24.82 18.42 -16.65
CA ILE A 267 25.33 18.17 -15.30
C ILE A 267 26.71 17.58 -15.45
N ASP A 268 27.66 18.11 -14.68
CA ASP A 268 28.97 17.49 -14.55
C ASP A 268 28.81 16.21 -13.72
N ILE A 269 28.70 15.08 -14.42
CA ILE A 269 28.53 13.75 -13.82
C ILE A 269 29.88 13.20 -13.31
N ASP A 270 31.01 13.81 -13.69
CA ASP A 270 32.35 13.31 -13.35
C ASP A 270 32.82 13.75 -11.95
N SER A 271 32.09 14.63 -11.27
CA SER A 271 32.42 15.07 -9.91
C SER A 271 31.90 14.10 -8.85
N GLY A 272 32.48 12.89 -8.78
CA GLY A 272 32.69 12.12 -7.55
C GLY A 272 31.53 11.88 -6.58
N SER A 273 30.27 12.08 -6.99
CA SER A 273 29.14 11.78 -6.12
C SER A 273 29.12 10.27 -5.94
N GLU A 274 29.17 9.81 -4.69
CA GLU A 274 28.70 8.49 -4.25
C GLU A 274 27.17 8.39 -4.48
N ALA A 275 26.71 8.75 -5.68
CA ALA A 275 25.35 8.52 -6.13
C ALA A 275 25.18 7.01 -6.05
N THR A 276 24.39 6.58 -5.08
CA THR A 276 24.09 5.17 -4.90
C THR A 276 23.55 4.68 -6.23
N LEU A 277 24.20 3.66 -6.79
CA LEU A 277 23.86 3.05 -8.07
C LEU A 277 22.52 2.33 -7.91
N LEU A 278 21.44 3.11 -7.92
CA LEU A 278 20.10 2.57 -7.95
C LEU A 278 19.94 1.92 -9.33
N PRO A 279 19.60 0.62 -9.41
CA PRO A 279 19.36 -0.01 -10.68
C PRO A 279 18.15 0.64 -11.35
N ILE A 280 18.35 1.15 -12.55
CA ILE A 280 17.31 1.70 -13.42
C ILE A 280 17.28 0.90 -14.72
N ASP A 281 16.15 0.91 -15.41
CA ASP A 281 16.04 0.20 -16.68
C ASP A 281 16.87 0.88 -17.78
N SER A 282 17.27 0.10 -18.78
CA SER A 282 18.13 0.51 -19.89
C SER A 282 17.62 1.72 -20.68
N ILE A 283 16.30 1.91 -20.76
CA ILE A 283 15.71 3.08 -21.45
C ILE A 283 15.87 4.32 -20.59
N THR A 284 15.56 4.20 -19.30
CA THR A 284 15.78 5.28 -18.33
C THR A 284 17.25 5.69 -18.30
N GLU A 285 18.18 4.73 -18.29
CA GLU A 285 19.63 5.00 -18.38
C GLU A 285 20.00 5.74 -19.66
N SER A 286 19.47 5.32 -20.80
CA SER A 286 19.70 5.97 -22.10
C SER A 286 19.17 7.41 -22.12
N LEU A 287 18.01 7.66 -21.53
CA LEU A 287 17.44 9.00 -21.38
C LEU A 287 18.27 9.87 -20.42
N VAL A 288 18.76 9.31 -19.32
CA VAL A 288 19.69 9.98 -18.40
C VAL A 288 20.92 10.45 -19.17
N MET A 289 21.58 9.55 -19.89
CA MET A 289 22.77 9.88 -20.67
C MET A 289 22.47 10.91 -21.76
N PHE A 290 21.33 10.77 -22.46
CA PHE A 290 20.94 11.69 -23.52
C PHE A 290 20.62 13.10 -23.00
N CYS A 291 19.97 13.25 -21.85
CA CYS A 291 19.51 14.58 -21.40
C CYS A 291 20.57 15.35 -20.60
N THR A 292 21.52 14.64 -19.98
CA THR A 292 22.48 15.24 -19.04
C THR A 292 23.89 15.40 -19.61
N LYS A 293 24.29 14.58 -20.60
CA LYS A 293 25.59 14.72 -21.27
C LYS A 293 25.56 15.82 -22.33
N GLY A 294 26.75 16.33 -22.64
CA GLY A 294 26.96 17.44 -23.57
C GLY A 294 26.40 17.23 -24.98
N GLU A 295 26.20 18.33 -25.72
CA GLU A 295 25.60 18.34 -27.06
C GLU A 295 26.23 17.34 -28.05
N SER A 296 27.55 17.18 -28.01
CA SER A 296 28.28 16.22 -28.86
C SER A 296 27.80 14.77 -28.65
N TYR A 297 27.62 14.37 -27.39
CA TYR A 297 27.10 13.05 -27.06
C TYR A 297 25.66 12.90 -27.53
N ARG A 298 24.81 13.92 -27.31
CA ARG A 298 23.41 13.92 -27.76
C ARG A 298 23.31 13.67 -29.26
N ARG A 299 24.04 14.45 -30.06
CA ARG A 299 24.09 14.30 -31.53
C ARG A 299 24.51 12.89 -31.96
N SER A 300 25.49 12.29 -31.28
CA SER A 300 25.96 10.93 -31.61
C SER A 300 24.98 9.81 -31.23
N SER A 301 24.16 10.04 -30.20
CA SER A 301 23.27 9.03 -29.61
C SER A 301 21.84 9.05 -30.17
N VAL A 302 21.45 10.07 -30.95
CA VAL A 302 20.11 10.19 -31.59
C VAL A 302 19.67 8.90 -32.28
N LYS A 303 20.51 8.34 -33.16
CA LYS A 303 20.20 7.12 -33.91
C LYS A 303 19.95 5.92 -33.00
N SER A 304 20.61 5.86 -31.84
CA SER A 304 20.39 4.80 -30.85
C SER A 304 18.97 4.87 -30.29
N LEU A 305 18.52 6.06 -29.87
CA LEU A 305 17.17 6.30 -29.36
C LEU A 305 16.10 6.04 -30.43
N GLU A 306 16.34 6.46 -31.68
CA GLU A 306 15.43 6.14 -32.79
C GLU A 306 15.27 4.64 -33.02
N ASN A 307 16.36 3.89 -32.93
CA ASN A 307 16.35 2.44 -33.09
C ASN A 307 15.60 1.76 -31.94
N MET A 308 15.74 2.26 -30.70
CA MET A 308 14.98 1.75 -29.54
C MET A 308 13.47 1.87 -29.70
N ILE A 309 12.98 2.94 -30.34
CA ILE A 309 11.54 3.07 -30.64
C ILE A 309 11.11 2.03 -31.70
N LYS A 310 11.94 1.80 -32.71
CA LYS A 310 11.61 0.90 -33.83
C LYS A 310 11.56 -0.58 -33.43
N THR A 311 12.32 -1.00 -32.43
CA THR A 311 12.39 -2.42 -32.02
C THR A 311 11.11 -2.94 -31.34
N SER A 312 10.09 -2.09 -31.13
CA SER A 312 8.76 -2.45 -30.53
C SER A 312 8.84 -3.14 -29.15
N SER A 313 10.01 -3.06 -28.50
CA SER A 313 10.29 -3.74 -27.23
C SER A 313 10.06 -2.88 -26.00
N ILE A 314 9.59 -1.64 -26.19
CA ILE A 314 9.49 -0.61 -25.15
C ILE A 314 8.03 -0.23 -24.88
N SER A 315 7.72 0.17 -23.65
CA SER A 315 6.37 0.55 -23.25
C SER A 315 5.89 1.80 -24.00
N LEU A 316 4.57 2.01 -24.11
CA LEU A 316 4.03 3.24 -24.70
C LEU A 316 4.49 4.49 -23.92
N ASP A 317 4.61 4.39 -22.60
CA ASP A 317 5.10 5.47 -21.75
C ASP A 317 6.54 5.83 -22.07
N ASP A 318 7.41 4.84 -22.23
CA ASP A 318 8.80 5.06 -22.61
C ASP A 318 8.92 5.57 -24.05
N GLN A 319 8.07 5.11 -24.97
CA GLN A 319 8.00 5.68 -26.33
C GLN A 319 7.69 7.18 -26.29
N HIS A 320 6.75 7.62 -25.46
CA HIS A 320 6.43 9.03 -25.33
C HIS A 320 7.63 9.84 -24.80
N LYS A 321 8.34 9.35 -23.77
CA LYS A 321 9.57 10.00 -23.24
C LYS A 321 10.64 10.17 -24.32
N VAL A 322 10.95 9.09 -25.04
CA VAL A 322 11.99 9.10 -26.08
C VAL A 322 11.58 10.01 -27.24
N ASN A 323 10.32 9.94 -27.70
CA ASN A 323 9.83 10.83 -28.76
C ASN A 323 9.87 12.30 -28.31
N PHE A 324 9.53 12.60 -27.06
CA PHE A 324 9.61 13.96 -26.52
C PHE A 324 11.06 14.47 -26.44
N ALA A 325 11.98 13.61 -26.00
CA ALA A 325 13.40 13.92 -25.96
C ALA A 325 13.98 14.23 -27.35
N LEU A 326 13.64 13.40 -28.33
CA LEU A 326 14.04 13.60 -29.73
C LEU A 326 13.43 14.86 -30.33
N MET A 327 12.15 15.15 -30.04
CA MET A 327 11.49 16.38 -30.46
C MET A 327 12.26 17.62 -29.98
N CYS A 328 12.55 17.70 -28.67
CA CYS A 328 13.28 18.84 -28.11
C CYS A 328 14.70 18.95 -28.70
N HIS A 329 15.38 17.82 -28.91
CA HIS A 329 16.69 17.83 -29.55
C HIS A 329 16.64 18.40 -30.97
N TYR A 330 15.68 17.99 -31.79
CA TYR A 330 15.55 18.49 -33.16
C TYR A 330 15.17 19.96 -33.24
N LEU A 331 14.42 20.47 -32.24
CA LEU A 331 14.19 21.90 -32.10
C LEU A 331 15.49 22.65 -31.79
N ASP A 332 16.31 22.16 -30.85
CA ASP A 332 17.60 22.78 -30.50
C ASP A 332 18.58 22.83 -31.68
N VAL A 333 18.59 21.81 -32.54
CA VAL A 333 19.44 21.79 -33.76
C VAL A 333 18.76 22.42 -34.99
N SER A 334 17.60 23.06 -34.82
CA SER A 334 16.84 23.73 -35.90
C SER A 334 16.38 22.82 -37.05
N GLU A 335 16.19 21.52 -36.80
CA GLU A 335 15.62 20.56 -37.76
C GLU A 335 14.09 20.44 -37.58
N ASN A 336 13.38 21.52 -37.91
CA ASN A 336 11.93 21.67 -37.62
C ASN A 336 11.04 20.58 -38.22
N ASP A 337 11.35 20.08 -39.43
CA ASP A 337 10.57 19.01 -40.06
C ASP A 337 10.57 17.73 -39.22
N LYS A 338 11.72 17.36 -38.67
CA LYS A 338 11.84 16.20 -37.79
C LYS A 338 11.22 16.47 -36.43
N ALA A 339 11.42 17.67 -35.86
CA ALA A 339 10.74 18.04 -34.62
C ALA A 339 9.21 17.89 -34.74
N MET A 340 8.63 18.33 -35.86
CA MET A 340 7.19 18.19 -36.15
C MET A 340 6.77 16.72 -36.32
N GLU A 341 7.63 15.86 -36.88
CA GLU A 341 7.37 14.41 -36.94
C GLU A 341 7.21 13.82 -35.53
N TYR A 342 8.14 14.13 -34.62
CA TYR A 342 8.09 13.63 -33.25
C TYR A 342 6.97 14.26 -32.43
N PHE A 343 6.66 15.54 -32.64
CA PHE A 343 5.50 16.20 -32.03
C PHE A 343 4.20 15.48 -32.32
N ARG A 344 3.97 15.07 -33.57
CA ARG A 344 2.76 14.31 -33.94
C ARG A 344 2.63 13.00 -33.16
N LYS A 345 3.73 12.42 -32.69
CA LYS A 345 3.77 11.20 -31.86
C LYS A 345 3.51 11.47 -30.38
N VAL A 346 3.76 12.68 -29.87
CA VAL A 346 3.58 13.03 -28.44
C VAL A 346 2.40 13.95 -28.15
N LYS A 347 1.79 14.59 -29.15
CA LYS A 347 0.68 15.55 -28.98
C LYS A 347 -0.57 14.99 -28.27
N HIS A 348 -0.72 13.66 -28.22
CA HIS A 348 -1.82 12.99 -27.55
C HIS A 348 -1.41 12.35 -26.22
N ALA A 349 -0.12 12.37 -25.87
CA ALA A 349 0.36 11.92 -24.58
C ALA A 349 0.01 13.00 -23.54
N SER A 350 -0.90 12.69 -22.62
CA SER A 350 -1.39 13.65 -21.60
C SER A 350 -0.26 14.32 -20.84
N THR A 351 0.81 13.59 -20.53
CA THR A 351 1.97 14.09 -19.78
C THR A 351 2.78 15.14 -20.53
N PHE A 352 2.87 15.04 -21.86
CA PHE A 352 3.77 15.88 -22.67
C PHE A 352 3.05 16.87 -23.56
N LYS A 353 1.74 16.73 -23.77
CA LYS A 353 0.96 17.51 -24.73
C LYS A 353 1.14 19.02 -24.59
N GLU A 354 1.02 19.55 -23.37
CA GLU A 354 1.08 20.99 -23.12
C GLU A 354 2.48 21.55 -23.37
N VAL A 355 3.49 20.92 -22.76
CA VAL A 355 4.90 21.33 -22.90
C VAL A 355 5.37 21.21 -24.36
N ALA A 356 4.96 20.15 -25.07
CA ALA A 356 5.31 19.96 -26.46
C ALA A 356 4.67 21.01 -27.38
N ALA A 357 3.42 21.40 -27.11
CA ALA A 357 2.74 22.46 -27.84
C ALA A 357 3.36 23.84 -27.58
N GLU A 358 3.70 24.14 -26.32
CA GLU A 358 4.39 25.38 -25.95
C GLU A 358 5.74 25.49 -26.66
N LYS A 359 6.55 24.41 -26.63
CA LYS A 359 7.85 24.38 -27.31
C LYS A 359 7.72 24.64 -28.80
N ILE A 360 6.78 24.01 -29.50
CA ILE A 360 6.60 24.27 -30.93
C ILE A 360 6.01 25.65 -31.23
N GLY A 361 5.16 26.19 -30.36
CA GLY A 361 4.65 27.55 -30.47
C GLY A 361 5.79 28.58 -30.47
N LEU A 362 6.73 28.44 -29.53
CA LEU A 362 7.90 29.31 -29.39
C LEU A 362 8.86 29.30 -30.61
N PHE A 363 8.77 28.30 -31.49
CA PHE A 363 9.62 28.19 -32.69
C PHE A 363 8.91 28.62 -33.98
N ASN A 364 7.58 28.83 -33.96
CA ASN A 364 6.82 29.30 -35.13
C ASN A 364 6.53 30.81 -35.11
N ASP A 365 6.81 31.48 -34.00
CA ASP A 365 6.88 32.94 -33.85
C ASP A 365 8.32 33.43 -34.09
#